data_AF-A0A3A1QYM4-F1
#
_entry.id   AF-A0A3A1QYM4-F1
#
_cell.length_a   1.000
_cell.length_b   1.000
_cell.length_c   1.000
_cell.angle_alpha   90.00
_cell.angle_beta   90.00
_cell.angle_gamma   90.00
#
_symmetry.space_group_name_H-M   'P 1'
#
loop_
_entity.id
_entity.type
_entity.pdbx_description
1 polymer ?
#
loop_
_entity_poly.entity_id
_entity_poly.type
_entity_poly.pdbx_seq_one_letter_code
_entity_poly.pdbx_strand_id
1 'polypeptide(L)'
;MPKPVEVSELLNRVGKKIFIEYYFDFKQLRDTYTSNADVVNRINESFTLKSKNSRTAKAKRIFMEGLEIEALRIIVNSSHPSVDSVREQAKDILAKETRHTEEKIYV
;
A
#
# COMPACT_ATOMS: atom_id res chain seq x y z
N MET A 1 -3.45 13.50 23.11
CA MET A 1 -3.77 13.48 21.67
C MET A 1 -3.12 12.24 21.07
N PRO A 2 -3.82 11.40 20.27
CA PRO A 2 -3.14 10.32 19.55
C PRO A 2 -2.10 10.94 18.60
N LYS A 3 -0.87 10.42 18.61
CA LYS A 3 0.16 10.84 17.65
C LYS A 3 -0.30 10.45 16.24
N PRO A 4 0.00 11.26 15.20
CA PRO A 4 -0.11 10.79 13.82
C PRO A 4 0.63 9.47 13.71
N VAL A 5 -0.02 8.43 13.19
CA VAL A 5 0.68 7.17 12.93
C VAL A 5 1.50 7.40 11.68
N GLU A 6 2.81 7.32 11.82
CA GLU A 6 3.75 7.49 10.71
C GLU A 6 3.47 6.47 9.60
N VAL A 7 3.55 6.89 8.33
CA VAL A 7 3.36 6.02 7.16
C VAL A 7 4.24 4.78 7.23
N SER A 8 5.46 4.94 7.74
CA SER A 8 6.43 3.87 7.96
C SER A 8 5.94 2.80 8.94
N GLU A 9 5.20 3.17 9.99
CA GLU A 9 4.62 2.22 10.96
C GLU A 9 3.50 1.40 10.31
N LEU A 10 2.62 2.06 9.54
CA LEU A 10 1.58 1.36 8.77
C LEU A 10 2.21 0.38 7.78
N LEU A 11 3.22 0.82 7.02
CA LEU A 11 3.95 -0.03 6.07
C LEU A 11 4.62 -1.23 6.73
N ASN A 12 5.21 -1.05 7.92
CA ASN A 12 5.82 -2.16 8.66
C ASN A 12 4.78 -3.19 9.11
N ARG A 13 3.56 -2.76 9.45
CA ARG A 13 2.45 -3.65 9.82
C ARG A 13 1.82 -4.35 8.61
N VAL A 14 1.78 -3.71 7.44
CA VAL A 14 1.37 -4.34 6.17
C VAL A 14 2.44 -5.34 5.71
N GLY A 15 3.71 -4.96 5.84
CA GLY A 15 4.83 -5.57 5.16
C GLY A 15 5.08 -4.86 3.83
N LYS A 16 6.26 -4.25 3.68
CA LYS A 16 6.60 -3.43 2.50
C LYS A 16 6.48 -4.20 1.18
N LYS A 17 6.93 -5.46 1.16
CA LYS A 17 6.80 -6.35 0.00
C LYS A 17 5.33 -6.60 -0.37
N ILE A 18 4.52 -7.00 0.62
CA ILE A 18 3.08 -7.25 0.46
C ILE A 18 2.35 -6.00 -0.04
N PHE A 19 2.73 -4.82 0.47
CA PHE A 19 2.15 -3.56 0.02
C PHE A 19 2.34 -3.33 -1.48
N ILE A 20 3.50 -3.70 -2.04
CA ILE A 20 3.78 -3.56 -3.48
C ILE A 20 3.07 -4.66 -4.30
N GLU A 21 3.14 -5.91 -3.86
CA GLU A 21 2.56 -7.06 -4.58
C GLU A 21 1.04 -6.90 -4.76
N TYR A 22 0.34 -6.41 -3.73
CA TYR A 22 -1.12 -6.22 -3.74
C TYR A 22 -1.53 -4.74 -3.81
N TYR A 23 -0.63 -3.88 -4.30
CA TYR A 23 -0.85 -2.43 -4.32
C TYR A 23 -2.19 -2.04 -4.95
N PHE A 24 -2.51 -2.59 -6.12
CA PHE A 24 -3.74 -2.26 -6.84
C PHE A 24 -4.99 -2.86 -6.20
N ASP A 25 -4.89 -4.01 -5.53
CA ASP A 25 -6.00 -4.56 -4.74
C ASP A 25 -6.29 -3.67 -3.53
N PHE A 26 -5.24 -3.19 -2.85
CA PHE A 26 -5.39 -2.26 -1.74
C PHE A 26 -5.94 -0.90 -2.20
N LYS A 27 -5.53 -0.40 -3.37
CA LYS A 27 -6.02 0.86 -3.93
C LYS A 27 -7.53 0.85 -4.15
N GLN A 28 -8.10 -0.31 -4.54
CA GLN A 28 -9.56 -0.48 -4.70
C GLN A 28 -10.34 -0.31 -3.39
N LEU A 29 -9.70 -0.46 -2.22
CA LEU A 29 -10.36 -0.28 -0.91
C LEU A 29 -10.70 1.17 -0.57
N ARG A 30 -10.15 2.11 -1.35
CA ARG A 30 -10.57 3.52 -1.31
C ARG A 30 -11.98 3.69 -1.86
N ASP A 31 -12.37 2.85 -2.81
CA ASP A 31 -13.68 2.91 -3.45
C ASP A 31 -14.68 2.04 -2.67
N THR A 32 -15.97 2.38 -2.72
CA THR A 32 -17.02 1.69 -1.95
C THR A 32 -17.40 0.31 -2.49
N TYR A 33 -16.90 -0.06 -3.68
CA TYR A 33 -17.29 -1.28 -4.38
C TYR A 33 -16.48 -2.52 -4.00
N THR A 34 -15.32 -2.36 -3.35
CA THR A 34 -14.45 -3.49 -2.97
C THR A 34 -14.44 -3.66 -1.46
N SER A 35 -14.81 -4.85 -0.98
CA SER A 35 -14.79 -5.13 0.46
C SER A 35 -13.38 -5.53 0.93
N ASN A 36 -13.13 -5.38 2.24
CA ASN A 36 -11.90 -5.91 2.84
C ASN A 36 -11.79 -7.43 2.66
N ALA A 37 -12.92 -8.15 2.68
CA ALA A 37 -12.94 -9.60 2.54
C ALA A 37 -12.46 -10.04 1.15
N ASP A 38 -12.86 -9.32 0.10
CA ASP A 38 -12.43 -9.61 -1.27
C ASP A 38 -10.91 -9.50 -1.40
N VAL A 39 -10.32 -8.42 -0.89
CA VAL A 39 -8.87 -8.22 -0.92
C VAL A 39 -8.14 -9.24 -0.05
N VAL A 40 -8.67 -9.57 1.14
CA VAL A 40 -8.11 -10.61 2.02
C VAL A 40 -8.06 -11.97 1.32
N ASN A 41 -9.07 -12.30 0.50
CA ASN A 41 -9.11 -13.54 -0.25
C ASN A 41 -8.12 -13.57 -1.43
N ARG A 42 -7.72 -12.41 -1.98
CA ARG A 42 -6.71 -12.31 -3.04
C ARG A 42 -5.28 -12.45 -2.53
N ILE A 43 -5.02 -12.17 -1.25
CA ILE A 43 -3.71 -12.37 -0.61
C ILE A 43 -3.39 -13.87 -0.59
N ASN A 44 -2.43 -14.29 -1.41
CA ASN A 44 -2.10 -15.70 -1.64
C ASN A 44 -1.11 -16.26 -0.61
N GLU A 45 -0.42 -15.42 0.16
CA GLU A 45 0.53 -15.88 1.16
C GLU A 45 -0.17 -16.68 2.25
N SER A 46 0.54 -17.67 2.80
CA SER A 46 0.10 -18.58 3.86
C SER A 46 -0.01 -17.93 5.24
N PHE A 47 -0.48 -16.68 5.30
CA PHE A 47 -0.78 -15.99 6.54
C PHE A 47 -2.12 -16.44 7.12
N THR A 48 -2.25 -16.36 8.45
CA THR A 48 -3.56 -16.55 9.11
C THR A 48 -4.55 -15.49 8.65
N LEU A 49 -5.85 -15.81 8.67
CA LEU A 49 -6.91 -14.86 8.31
C LEU A 49 -6.83 -13.56 9.12
N LYS A 50 -6.52 -13.64 10.43
CA LYS A 50 -6.28 -12.47 11.29
C LYS A 50 -5.14 -11.59 10.77
N SER A 51 -4.06 -12.23 10.32
CA SER A 51 -2.86 -11.60 9.81
C SER A 51 -3.12 -10.91 8.45
N LYS A 52 -3.91 -11.54 7.56
CA LYS A 52 -4.39 -10.93 6.30
C LYS A 52 -5.28 -9.72 6.57
N ASN A 53 -6.30 -9.88 7.43
CA ASN A 53 -7.20 -8.79 7.84
C ASN A 53 -6.45 -7.58 8.40
N SER A 54 -5.46 -7.81 9.26
CA SER A 54 -4.65 -6.72 9.83
C SER A 54 -3.91 -5.94 8.73
N ARG A 55 -3.27 -6.62 7.79
CA ARG A 55 -2.56 -5.99 6.66
C ARG A 55 -3.52 -5.18 5.79
N THR A 56 -4.63 -5.79 5.37
CA THR A 56 -5.66 -5.14 4.55
C THR A 56 -6.21 -3.89 5.24
N ALA A 57 -6.50 -3.94 6.54
CA ALA A 57 -6.98 -2.78 7.29
C ALA A 57 -5.94 -1.63 7.37
N LYS A 58 -4.65 -1.95 7.49
CA LYS A 58 -3.58 -0.95 7.53
C LYS A 58 -3.28 -0.38 6.15
N ALA A 59 -3.30 -1.20 5.10
CA ALA A 59 -3.19 -0.75 3.73
C ALA A 59 -4.37 0.14 3.33
N LYS A 60 -5.60 -0.24 3.67
CA LYS A 60 -6.79 0.60 3.48
C LYS A 60 -6.60 1.99 4.10
N ARG A 61 -6.09 2.05 5.32
CA ARG A 61 -5.82 3.33 6.01
C ARG A 61 -4.86 4.21 5.22
N ILE A 62 -3.78 3.65 4.66
CA ILE A 62 -2.83 4.39 3.81
C ILE A 62 -3.56 5.06 2.64
N PHE A 63 -4.42 4.33 1.91
CA PHE A 63 -5.15 4.87 0.76
C PHE A 63 -6.28 5.83 1.14
N MET A 64 -6.98 5.59 2.25
CA MET A 64 -8.04 6.48 2.74
C MET A 64 -7.49 7.83 3.21
N GLU A 65 -6.25 7.86 3.71
CA GLU A 65 -5.57 9.08 4.16
C GLU A 65 -4.73 9.75 3.05
N GLY A 66 -4.73 9.22 1.81
CA GLY A 66 -3.97 9.79 0.69
C GLY A 66 -2.44 9.64 0.82
N LEU A 67 -1.98 8.64 1.58
CA LEU A 67 -0.57 8.45 1.94
C LEU A 67 0.17 7.48 0.99
N GLU A 68 -0.46 7.05 -0.11
CA GLU A 68 0.11 6.03 -1.02
C GLU A 68 1.40 6.47 -1.71
N ILE A 69 1.51 7.74 -2.10
CA ILE A 69 2.73 8.27 -2.74
C ILE A 69 3.90 8.28 -1.77
N GLU A 70 3.66 8.73 -0.53
CA GLU A 70 4.70 8.74 0.50
C GLU A 70 5.11 7.32 0.88
N ALA A 71 4.14 6.39 0.96
CA ALA A 71 4.42 4.98 1.19
C ALA A 71 5.33 4.39 0.10
N LEU A 72 5.06 4.68 -1.18
CA LEU A 72 5.89 4.26 -2.30
C LEU A 72 7.29 4.87 -2.24
N ARG A 73 7.42 6.17 -1.92
CA ARG A 73 8.72 6.84 -1.75
C ARG A 73 9.56 6.18 -0.65
N ILE A 74 8.96 5.85 0.49
CA ILE A 74 9.63 5.14 1.59
C ILE A 74 10.15 3.77 1.12
N ILE A 75 9.38 3.03 0.33
CA ILE A 75 9.77 1.70 -0.15
C ILE A 75 10.90 1.81 -1.19
N VAL A 76 10.78 2.72 -2.16
CA VAL A 76 11.80 2.92 -3.21
C VAL A 76 13.15 3.30 -2.61
N ASN A 77 13.15 4.17 -1.58
CA ASN A 77 14.36 4.65 -0.91
C ASN A 77 14.85 3.71 0.22
N SER A 78 14.15 2.60 0.49
CA SER A 78 14.55 1.67 1.54
C SER A 78 15.73 0.80 1.09
N SER A 79 16.80 0.80 1.90
CA SER A 79 17.96 -0.09 1.75
C SER A 79 17.76 -1.50 2.32
N HIS A 80 16.61 -1.77 2.95
CA HIS A 80 16.35 -3.06 3.57
C HIS A 80 16.17 -4.19 2.53
N PRO A 81 16.86 -5.35 2.66
CA PRO A 81 16.84 -6.41 1.63
C PRO A 81 15.45 -6.97 1.30
N SER A 82 14.51 -6.89 2.24
CA SER A 82 13.13 -7.37 2.06
C SER A 82 12.36 -6.68 0.93
N VAL A 83 12.84 -5.54 0.40
CA VAL A 83 12.19 -4.83 -0.71
C VAL A 83 12.95 -4.98 -2.02
N ASP A 84 14.12 -5.63 -2.04
CA ASP A 84 14.97 -5.71 -3.24
C ASP A 84 14.22 -6.35 -4.41
N SER A 85 13.46 -7.44 -4.16
CA SER A 85 12.72 -8.14 -5.20
C SER A 85 11.55 -7.36 -5.79
N VAL A 86 11.09 -6.29 -5.13
CA VAL A 86 9.93 -5.49 -5.54
C VAL A 86 10.27 -4.02 -5.80
N ARG A 87 11.56 -3.63 -5.70
CA ARG A 87 11.98 -2.22 -5.78
C ARG A 87 11.67 -1.61 -7.15
N GLU A 88 11.95 -2.33 -8.22
CA GLU A 88 11.65 -1.84 -9.58
C GLU A 88 10.15 -1.71 -9.82
N GLN A 89 9.36 -2.68 -9.37
CA GLN A 89 7.88 -2.58 -9.41
C GLN A 89 7.37 -1.37 -8.62
N ALA A 90 7.95 -1.08 -7.44
CA ALA A 90 7.59 0.09 -6.65
C ALA A 90 7.89 1.41 -7.38
N LYS A 91 9.02 1.50 -8.08
CA LYS A 91 9.36 2.67 -8.92
C LYS A 91 8.37 2.86 -10.05
N ASP A 92 8.01 1.78 -10.74
CA ASP A 92 7.05 1.82 -11.84
C ASP A 92 5.66 2.29 -11.38
N ILE A 93 5.21 1.78 -10.23
CA ILE A 93 3.94 2.21 -9.61
C ILE A 93 4.02 3.69 -9.24
N LEU A 94 5.09 4.13 -8.57
CA LEU A 94 5.27 5.55 -8.20
C LEU A 94 5.24 6.48 -9.41
N ALA A 95 5.90 6.10 -10.51
CA ALA A 95 5.91 6.86 -11.75
C ALA A 95 4.52 6.93 -12.41
N LYS A 96 3.70 5.88 -12.29
CA LYS A 96 2.31 5.88 -12.79
C LYS A 96 1.41 6.78 -11.94
N GLU A 97 1.52 6.69 -10.61
CA GLU A 97 0.68 7.46 -9.69
C GLU A 97 0.99 8.96 -9.72
N THR A 98 2.27 9.32 -9.85
CA THR A 98 2.68 10.73 -9.93
C THR A 98 2.16 11.40 -11.21
N ARG A 99 2.26 10.71 -12.37
CA ARG A 99 1.70 11.21 -13.64
C ARG A 99 0.18 11.40 -13.57
N HIS A 100 -0.55 10.45 -13.00
CA HIS A 100 -2.01 10.58 -12.83
C HIS A 100 -2.43 11.65 -11.82
N THR A 101 -1.56 12.02 -10.88
CA THR A 101 -1.83 13.11 -9.95
C THR A 101 -1.67 14.46 -10.64
N GLU A 102 -0.65 14.61 -11.49
CA GLU A 102 -0.44 15.82 -12.28
C GLU A 102 -1.58 16.07 -13.28
N GLU A 103 -2.06 15.03 -13.96
CA GLU A 103 -3.19 15.13 -14.90
C GLU A 103 -4.48 15.63 -14.24
N LYS A 104 -4.74 15.32 -12.96
CA LYS A 104 -5.94 15.76 -12.24
C LYS A 104 -5.93 17.21 -11.77
N ILE A 105 -4.76 17.86 -11.78
CA ILE A 105 -4.62 19.27 -11.36
C ILE A 105 -5.00 20.22 -12.51
N TYR A 106 -4.98 19.73 -13.76
CA TYR A 106 -5.25 20.52 -14.96
C TYR A 106 -6.67 20.33 -15.53
N VAL A 107 -7.60 19.71 -14.80
CA VAL A 107 -9.00 19.51 -15.21
C VAL A 107 -9.97 20.19 -14.25
#